data_AF-A0A9P0P4V0-F1
#
_entry.id   AF-A0A9P0P4V0-F1
#
_cell.length_a   1.000
_cell.length_b   1.000
_cell.length_c   1.000
_cell.angle_alpha   90.00
_cell.angle_beta   90.00
_cell.angle_gamma   90.00
#
_symmetry.space_group_name_H-M   'P 1'
#
loop_
_entity.id
_entity.type
_entity.pdbx_description
1 polymer ?
#
loop_
_entity_poly.entity_id
_entity_poly.type
_entity_poly.pdbx_seq_one_letter_code
_entity_poly.pdbx_strand_id
1 'polypeptide(L)'
;MPEKGIGSDIGGSIRMPSFFNGIFGHKPSPNVVPNHGQYPEPVTEEQNSFLGLGPMCRHAEDLAPILKIISGKKSEGLRLDENVDIKKIRWFYQDADAGSFFVSPVSPEIRELFEKIARHLEKAHSIKAAKVCYQRFSKSGPLWFANMKSPGGPSFQEQLANLNGTINPWWELLKWVFGQSEHTFIGIMTCLAEKGGCKYGDEKYEYLVREKNEFRRELSDLLGEFVFSLVLVLLSFLHPTPTAEEVL
;
A
#
# COMPACT_ATOMS: atom_id res chain seq x y z
N MET A 1 16.28 21.94 9.62
CA MET A 1 16.75 20.55 9.75
C MET A 1 16.17 19.77 8.58
N PRO A 2 16.86 18.77 8.01
CA PRO A 2 16.24 17.93 6.98
C PRO A 2 15.05 17.18 7.61
N GLU A 3 13.85 17.45 7.11
CA GLU A 3 12.62 16.80 7.56
C GLU A 3 12.59 15.37 7.01
N LYS A 4 13.00 14.42 7.87
CA LYS A 4 13.07 12.98 7.60
C LYS A 4 12.19 12.25 8.59
N GLY A 5 11.39 11.31 8.11
CA GLY A 5 10.47 10.52 8.92
C GLY A 5 10.57 9.03 8.59
N ILE A 6 10.04 8.21 9.50
CA ILE A 6 9.85 6.77 9.32
C ILE A 6 8.36 6.50 9.48
N GLY A 7 7.79 5.72 8.56
CA GLY A 7 6.42 5.25 8.64
C GLY A 7 6.33 3.73 8.67
N SER A 8 5.11 3.23 8.86
CA SER A 8 4.72 1.83 8.72
C SER A 8 3.65 1.72 7.63
N ASP A 9 3.73 0.71 6.77
CA ASP A 9 2.82 0.50 5.65
C ASP A 9 2.46 -0.99 5.52
N ILE A 10 1.22 -1.32 5.86
CA ILE A 10 0.61 -2.65 5.63
C ILE A 10 -0.42 -2.64 4.50
N GLY A 11 -0.95 -1.47 4.17
CA GLY A 11 -2.01 -1.26 3.20
C GLY A 11 -1.97 0.09 2.48
N GLY A 12 -0.88 0.86 2.65
CA GLY A 12 -0.69 2.17 2.04
C GLY A 12 -0.18 3.26 2.99
N SER A 13 -0.03 3.00 4.28
CA SER A 13 0.17 4.04 5.31
C SER A 13 1.51 4.80 5.27
N ILE A 14 2.44 4.47 4.36
CA ILE A 14 3.56 5.35 3.97
C ILE A 14 3.20 6.08 2.67
N ARG A 15 2.75 5.34 1.66
CA ARG A 15 2.55 5.85 0.29
C ARG A 15 1.37 6.82 0.17
N MET A 16 0.25 6.52 0.82
CA MET A 16 -0.96 7.36 0.85
C MET A 16 -0.69 8.74 1.46
N PRO A 17 -0.19 8.87 2.72
CA PRO A 17 0.09 10.18 3.28
C PRO A 17 1.20 10.90 2.53
N SER A 18 2.19 10.18 1.98
CA SER A 18 3.24 10.80 1.15
C SER A 18 2.66 11.44 -0.11
N PHE A 19 1.75 10.72 -0.78
CA PHE A 19 1.02 11.24 -1.94
C PHE A 19 0.19 12.48 -1.59
N PHE A 20 -0.58 12.44 -0.51
CA PHE A 20 -1.42 13.57 -0.07
C PHE A 20 -0.63 14.81 0.34
N ASN A 21 0.56 14.63 0.88
CA ASN A 21 1.40 15.73 1.37
C ASN A 21 2.49 16.15 0.37
N GLY A 22 2.52 15.56 -0.83
CA GLY A 22 3.52 15.89 -1.86
C GLY A 22 4.97 15.60 -1.44
N ILE A 23 5.18 14.53 -0.68
CA ILE A 23 6.52 14.06 -0.26
C ILE A 23 6.80 12.66 -0.81
N PHE A 24 8.06 12.22 -0.69
CA PHE A 24 8.46 10.87 -1.05
C PHE A 24 8.24 9.91 0.12
N GLY A 25 7.67 8.74 -0.17
CA GLY A 25 7.53 7.64 0.79
C GLY A 25 7.79 6.31 0.13
N HIS A 26 8.65 5.50 0.74
CA HIS A 26 9.02 4.20 0.21
C HIS A 26 8.64 3.08 1.18
N LYS A 27 7.80 2.14 0.73
CA LYS A 27 7.58 0.86 1.41
C LYS A 27 8.57 -0.15 0.81
N PRO A 28 9.59 -0.61 1.56
CA PRO A 28 10.56 -1.57 1.05
C PRO A 28 9.95 -2.92 0.68
N SER A 29 10.74 -3.74 0.00
CA SER A 29 10.41 -5.15 -0.20
C SER A 29 10.23 -5.85 1.16
N PRO A 30 9.37 -6.90 1.23
CA PRO A 30 9.10 -7.61 2.47
C PRO A 30 10.39 -8.03 3.17
N ASN A 31 10.42 -7.89 4.50
CA ASN A 31 11.53 -8.28 5.36
C ASN A 31 12.85 -7.52 5.14
N VAL A 32 12.94 -6.51 4.26
CA VAL A 32 14.16 -5.70 4.10
C VAL A 32 14.49 -4.92 5.37
N VAL A 33 13.47 -4.32 5.99
CA VAL A 33 13.55 -3.70 7.31
C VAL A 33 12.85 -4.65 8.29
N PRO A 34 13.48 -5.03 9.42
CA PRO A 34 12.81 -5.85 10.44
C PRO A 34 11.61 -5.10 11.04
N ASN A 35 10.46 -5.76 11.14
CA ASN A 35 9.25 -5.20 11.76
C ASN A 35 9.25 -5.31 13.31
N HIS A 36 10.37 -5.69 13.91
CA HIS A 36 10.48 -5.87 15.37
C HIS A 36 10.23 -4.55 16.11
N GLY A 37 9.41 -4.58 17.16
CA GLY A 37 9.03 -3.40 17.95
C GLY A 37 7.91 -2.57 17.32
N GLN A 38 7.34 -2.99 16.19
CA GLN A 38 6.14 -2.36 15.65
C GLN A 38 4.89 -2.76 16.44
N TYR A 39 3.96 -1.82 16.61
CA TYR A 39 2.61 -2.11 17.07
C TYR A 39 1.54 -1.75 15.99
N PRO A 40 0.53 -2.60 15.76
CA PRO A 40 0.43 -3.98 16.22
C PRO A 40 1.53 -4.87 15.64
N GLU A 41 1.91 -5.90 16.40
CA GLU A 41 2.83 -6.93 15.91
C GLU A 41 2.11 -7.87 14.93
N PRO A 42 2.75 -8.27 13.81
CA PRO A 42 2.18 -9.26 12.91
C PRO A 42 2.12 -10.63 13.62
N VAL A 43 0.97 -11.29 13.53
CA VAL A 43 0.72 -12.61 14.14
C VAL A 43 1.16 -13.75 13.21
N THR A 44 1.09 -13.52 11.90
CA THR A 44 1.44 -14.50 10.87
C THR A 44 2.55 -14.00 9.97
N GLU A 45 3.29 -14.93 9.35
CA GLU A 45 4.29 -14.58 8.33
C GLU A 45 3.69 -13.84 7.14
N GLU A 46 2.44 -14.15 6.78
CA GLU A 46 1.74 -13.45 5.71
C GLU A 46 1.53 -11.98 6.08
N GLN A 47 1.01 -11.68 7.29
CA GLN A 47 0.89 -10.30 7.79
C GLN A 47 2.24 -9.60 7.85
N ASN A 48 3.26 -10.29 8.37
CA ASN A 48 4.63 -9.77 8.45
C ASN A 48 5.20 -9.42 7.07
N SER A 49 4.83 -10.18 6.03
CA SER A 49 5.28 -9.92 4.65
C SER A 49 4.61 -8.72 3.98
N PHE A 50 3.38 -8.37 4.39
CA PHE A 50 2.68 -7.18 3.88
C PHE A 50 3.20 -5.91 4.55
N LEU A 51 3.52 -6.03 5.82
CA LEU A 51 3.99 -4.96 6.66
C LEU A 51 5.41 -4.53 6.32
N GLY A 52 5.63 -3.24 6.14
CA GLY A 52 6.95 -2.68 5.95
C GLY A 52 7.14 -1.34 6.65
N LEU A 53 8.24 -1.21 7.38
CA LEU A 53 8.76 0.06 7.86
C LEU A 53 9.62 0.72 6.77
N GLY A 54 9.49 2.02 6.59
CA GLY A 54 10.16 2.71 5.48
C GLY A 54 10.30 4.21 5.61
N PRO A 55 11.19 4.83 4.81
CA PRO A 55 11.49 6.24 4.89
C PRO A 55 10.41 7.12 4.25
N MET A 56 10.24 8.31 4.81
CA MET A 56 9.46 9.43 4.29
C MET A 56 10.31 10.70 4.31
N CYS A 57 10.38 11.44 3.20
CA CYS A 57 11.26 12.61 3.07
C CYS A 57 10.82 13.57 1.96
N ARG A 58 11.29 14.83 2.03
CA ARG A 58 10.99 15.87 1.01
C ARG A 58 11.78 15.72 -0.29
N HIS A 59 12.92 15.05 -0.26
CA HIS A 59 13.78 14.87 -1.43
C HIS A 59 14.01 13.39 -1.71
N ALA A 60 13.98 12.98 -2.98
CA ALA A 60 14.08 11.57 -3.36
C ALA A 60 15.45 10.96 -2.97
N GLU A 61 16.51 11.75 -3.07
CA GLU A 61 17.89 11.37 -2.71
C GLU A 61 18.07 11.00 -1.24
N ASP A 62 17.14 11.40 -0.36
CA ASP A 62 17.16 11.03 1.06
C ASP A 62 16.62 9.60 1.32
N LEU A 63 15.86 9.01 0.39
CA LEU A 63 15.27 7.67 0.59
C LEU A 63 16.33 6.58 0.76
N ALA A 64 17.33 6.54 -0.14
CA ALA A 64 18.33 5.47 -0.14
C ALA A 64 19.26 5.50 1.09
N PRO A 65 19.80 6.66 1.52
CA PRO A 65 20.57 6.75 2.76
C PRO A 65 19.77 6.33 4.00
N ILE A 66 18.51 6.74 4.12
CA ILE A 66 17.67 6.36 5.27
C ILE A 66 17.39 4.86 5.23
N LEU A 67 17.01 4.30 4.07
CA LEU A 67 16.78 2.86 3.90
C LEU A 67 18.01 2.04 4.27
N LYS A 68 19.20 2.47 3.86
CA LYS A 68 20.48 1.82 4.19
C LYS A 68 20.71 1.74 5.70
N ILE A 69 20.37 2.79 6.44
CA ILE A 69 20.47 2.82 7.91
C ILE A 69 19.47 1.85 8.54
N ILE A 70 18.18 1.96 8.20
CA ILE A 70 17.12 1.19 8.88
C ILE A 70 17.10 -0.30 8.49
N SER A 71 17.67 -0.68 7.35
CA SER A 71 17.78 -2.09 6.94
C SER A 71 19.00 -2.81 7.55
N GLY A 72 19.91 -2.10 8.22
CA GLY A 72 21.06 -2.67 8.91
C GLY A 72 21.91 -3.57 7.99
N LYS A 73 22.27 -4.77 8.44
CA LYS A 73 23.08 -5.73 7.64
C LYS A 73 22.42 -6.14 6.32
N LYS A 74 21.09 -6.10 6.23
CA LYS A 74 20.40 -6.44 4.97
C LYS A 74 20.71 -5.44 3.87
N SER A 75 21.13 -4.21 4.20
CA SER A 75 21.51 -3.18 3.22
C SER A 75 22.64 -3.63 2.27
N GLU A 76 23.55 -4.50 2.72
CA GLU A 76 24.69 -4.99 1.93
C GLU A 76 24.23 -5.73 0.66
N GLY A 77 23.05 -6.37 0.70
CA GLY A 77 22.49 -7.11 -0.44
C GLY A 77 21.58 -6.27 -1.35
N LEU A 78 21.26 -5.02 -1.00
CA LEU A 78 20.27 -4.20 -1.70
C LEU A 78 20.84 -3.38 -2.87
N ARG A 79 22.17 -3.30 -2.99
CA ARG A 79 22.86 -2.54 -4.07
C ARG A 79 22.40 -1.08 -4.17
N LEU A 80 22.11 -0.43 -3.04
CA LEU A 80 21.50 0.92 -2.99
C LEU A 80 22.39 2.04 -3.56
N ASP A 81 23.71 1.84 -3.55
CA ASP A 81 24.67 2.83 -4.05
C ASP A 81 25.04 2.61 -5.54
N GLU A 82 24.48 1.58 -6.17
CA GLU A 82 24.78 1.27 -7.57
C GLU A 82 23.99 2.19 -8.51
N ASN A 83 24.71 2.82 -9.44
CA ASN A 83 24.08 3.61 -10.48
C ASN A 83 23.30 2.70 -11.44
N VAL A 84 22.02 2.99 -11.59
CA VAL A 84 21.16 2.26 -12.52
C VAL A 84 21.02 3.04 -13.82
N ASP A 85 21.34 2.39 -14.95
CA ASP A 85 21.02 2.92 -16.27
C ASP A 85 19.53 2.74 -16.56
N ILE A 86 18.78 3.84 -16.44
CA ILE A 86 17.32 3.86 -16.62
C ILE A 86 16.86 3.38 -18.00
N LYS A 87 17.74 3.39 -19.01
CA LYS A 87 17.44 2.90 -20.37
C LYS A 87 17.35 1.39 -20.44
N LYS A 88 17.94 0.67 -19.47
CA LYS A 88 17.87 -0.79 -19.37
C LYS A 88 16.64 -1.28 -18.60
N ILE A 89 15.88 -0.36 -18.00
CA ILE A 89 14.66 -0.66 -17.25
C ILE A 89 13.51 -0.79 -18.24
N ARG A 90 12.69 -1.84 -18.09
CA ARG A 90 11.38 -1.91 -18.74
C ARG A 90 10.36 -1.18 -17.87
N TRP A 91 9.64 -0.25 -18.47
CA TRP A 91 8.69 0.61 -17.77
C TRP A 91 7.27 0.16 -18.05
N PHE A 92 6.52 -0.15 -17.00
CA PHE A 92 5.12 -0.50 -17.08
C PHE A 92 4.30 0.45 -16.22
N TYR A 93 3.10 0.81 -16.68
CA TYR A 93 2.18 1.62 -15.89
C TYR A 93 0.74 1.19 -16.09
N GLN A 94 -0.05 1.37 -15.03
CA GLN A 94 -1.50 1.20 -15.04
C GLN A 94 -2.13 2.37 -14.28
N ASP A 95 -3.08 3.02 -14.91
CA ASP A 95 -3.69 4.30 -14.50
C ASP A 95 -5.14 4.14 -14.00
N ALA A 96 -5.51 2.91 -13.66
CA ALA A 96 -6.80 2.55 -13.08
C ALA A 96 -6.65 1.32 -12.18
N ASP A 97 -7.51 1.18 -11.18
CA ASP A 97 -7.59 -0.01 -10.32
C ASP A 97 -8.37 -1.18 -10.96
N ALA A 98 -8.74 -1.02 -12.24
CA ALA A 98 -9.62 -1.91 -12.99
C ALA A 98 -11.08 -2.00 -12.46
N GLY A 99 -11.55 -0.96 -11.76
CA GLY A 99 -12.97 -0.79 -11.43
C GLY A 99 -13.41 -1.48 -10.15
N SER A 100 -12.63 -1.36 -9.07
CA SER A 100 -13.06 -1.87 -7.76
C SER A 100 -14.25 -1.05 -7.25
N PHE A 101 -15.27 -1.74 -6.75
CA PHE A 101 -16.49 -1.08 -6.23
C PHE A 101 -16.23 -0.18 -5.01
N PHE A 102 -15.20 -0.49 -4.21
CA PHE A 102 -14.90 0.21 -2.96
C PHE A 102 -13.89 1.36 -3.13
N VAL A 103 -13.50 1.67 -4.37
CA VAL A 103 -12.50 2.70 -4.66
C VAL A 103 -13.09 3.68 -5.67
N SER A 104 -12.89 4.97 -5.44
CA SER A 104 -13.26 6.00 -6.41
C SER A 104 -12.45 5.84 -7.71
N PRO A 105 -13.00 6.15 -8.89
CA PRO A 105 -12.19 6.18 -10.11
C PRO A 105 -10.97 7.11 -9.99
N VAL A 106 -9.87 6.76 -10.68
CA VAL A 106 -8.67 7.61 -10.78
C VAL A 106 -9.05 8.92 -11.48
N SER A 107 -8.65 10.06 -10.92
CA SER A 107 -8.97 11.36 -11.53
C SER A 107 -8.40 11.47 -12.94
N PRO A 108 -9.09 12.18 -13.86
CA PRO A 108 -8.59 12.43 -15.20
C PRO A 108 -7.19 13.05 -15.21
N GLU A 109 -6.90 13.98 -14.27
CA GLU A 109 -5.63 14.68 -14.17
C GLU A 109 -4.47 13.72 -13.85
N ILE A 110 -4.70 12.75 -12.95
CA ILE A 110 -3.71 11.72 -12.64
C ILE A 110 -3.46 10.83 -13.87
N ARG A 111 -4.52 10.43 -14.58
CA ARG A 111 -4.38 9.63 -15.82
C ARG A 111 -3.59 10.38 -16.89
N GLU A 112 -3.88 11.65 -17.11
CA GLU A 112 -3.12 12.50 -18.02
C GLU A 112 -1.66 12.65 -17.59
N LEU A 113 -1.39 12.72 -16.28
CA LEU A 113 -0.04 12.80 -15.75
C LEU A 113 0.78 11.55 -16.11
N PHE A 114 0.20 10.35 -16.00
CA PHE A 114 0.85 9.12 -16.46
C PHE A 114 1.24 9.17 -17.93
N GLU A 115 0.35 9.67 -18.79
CA GLU A 115 0.67 9.85 -20.21
C GLU A 115 1.77 10.90 -20.44
N LYS A 116 1.75 12.01 -19.68
CA LYS A 116 2.79 13.04 -19.73
C LYS A 116 4.15 12.46 -19.33
N ILE A 117 4.20 11.62 -18.29
CA ILE A 117 5.41 10.91 -17.85
C ILE A 117 5.90 9.95 -18.94
N ALA A 118 5.01 9.13 -19.50
CA ALA A 118 5.36 8.18 -20.57
C ALA A 118 5.94 8.90 -21.80
N ARG A 119 5.31 10.00 -22.25
CA ARG A 119 5.80 10.85 -23.34
C ARG A 119 7.15 11.49 -23.02
N HIS A 120 7.36 11.92 -21.77
CA HIS A 120 8.63 12.49 -21.34
C HIS A 120 9.75 11.46 -21.39
N LEU A 121 9.53 10.25 -20.87
CA LEU A 121 10.48 9.14 -20.94
C LEU A 121 10.88 8.81 -22.39
N GLU A 122 9.91 8.80 -23.32
CA GLU A 122 10.18 8.56 -24.72
C GLU A 122 10.98 9.70 -25.36
N LYS A 123 10.59 10.95 -25.13
CA LYS A 123 11.26 12.11 -25.73
C LYS A 123 12.67 12.34 -25.18
N ALA A 124 12.85 12.24 -23.87
CA ALA A 124 14.11 12.57 -23.20
C ALA A 124 15.12 11.42 -23.24
N HIS A 125 14.64 10.17 -23.23
CA HIS A 125 15.50 9.00 -23.05
C HIS A 125 15.28 7.86 -24.06
N SER A 126 14.35 8.03 -25.02
CA SER A 126 13.93 6.98 -25.96
C SER A 126 13.38 5.74 -25.27
N ILE A 127 12.82 5.92 -24.07
CA ILE A 127 12.23 4.86 -23.26
C ILE A 127 10.74 4.78 -23.57
N LYS A 128 10.28 3.63 -24.07
CA LYS A 128 8.85 3.37 -24.30
C LYS A 128 8.24 2.68 -23.09
N ALA A 129 7.43 3.42 -22.33
CA ALA A 129 6.64 2.84 -21.25
C ALA A 129 5.42 2.10 -21.82
N ALA A 130 5.17 0.88 -21.32
CA ALA A 130 4.04 0.06 -21.72
C ALA A 130 2.88 0.24 -20.73
N LYS A 131 1.71 0.65 -21.26
CA LYS A 131 0.47 0.63 -20.49
C LYS A 131 -0.01 -0.81 -20.34
N VAL A 132 -0.29 -1.24 -19.12
CA VAL A 132 -0.85 -2.56 -18.81
C VAL A 132 -2.23 -2.41 -18.17
N CYS A 133 -3.03 -3.47 -18.22
CA CYS A 133 -4.37 -3.50 -17.63
C CYS A 133 -4.63 -4.86 -17.00
N TYR A 134 -4.32 -4.99 -15.71
CA TYR A 134 -4.58 -6.19 -14.93
C TYR A 134 -5.91 -6.05 -14.20
N GLN A 135 -6.92 -6.78 -14.70
CA GLN A 135 -8.26 -6.79 -14.12
C GLN A 135 -8.28 -7.28 -12.67
N ARG A 136 -7.31 -8.11 -12.28
CA ARG A 136 -7.16 -8.63 -10.91
C ARG A 136 -6.91 -7.54 -9.86
N PHE A 137 -6.44 -6.34 -10.24
CA PHE A 137 -6.34 -5.21 -9.31
C PHE A 137 -7.68 -4.79 -8.71
N SER A 138 -8.81 -5.02 -9.40
CA SER A 138 -10.15 -4.73 -8.88
C SER A 138 -10.47 -5.52 -7.61
N LYS A 139 -9.78 -6.65 -7.38
CA LYS A 139 -9.94 -7.53 -6.22
C LYS A 139 -8.97 -7.21 -5.07
N SER A 140 -8.16 -6.17 -5.15
CA SER A 140 -7.09 -5.88 -4.18
C SER A 140 -7.58 -5.83 -2.72
N GLY A 141 -8.73 -5.18 -2.46
CA GLY A 141 -9.32 -5.11 -1.13
C GLY A 141 -9.68 -6.49 -0.55
N PRO A 142 -10.56 -7.27 -1.21
CA PRO A 142 -10.86 -8.64 -0.79
C PRO A 142 -9.63 -9.54 -0.62
N LEU A 143 -8.66 -9.46 -1.53
CA LEU A 143 -7.40 -10.21 -1.42
C LEU A 143 -6.63 -9.82 -0.17
N TRP A 144 -6.52 -8.51 0.12
CA TRP A 144 -5.87 -8.01 1.33
C TRP A 144 -6.57 -8.51 2.60
N PHE A 145 -7.90 -8.34 2.70
CA PHE A 145 -8.66 -8.78 3.88
C PHE A 145 -8.55 -10.28 4.15
N ALA A 146 -8.51 -11.11 3.11
CA ALA A 146 -8.28 -12.54 3.28
C ALA A 146 -6.89 -12.82 3.86
N ASN A 147 -5.84 -12.22 3.30
CA ASN A 147 -4.46 -12.48 3.73
C ASN A 147 -4.08 -11.80 5.05
N MET A 148 -4.88 -10.85 5.54
CA MET A 148 -4.74 -10.27 6.88
C MET A 148 -5.37 -11.12 7.99
N LYS A 149 -6.07 -12.21 7.68
CA LYS A 149 -6.63 -13.09 8.71
C LYS A 149 -5.51 -13.75 9.50
N SER A 150 -5.65 -13.75 10.83
CA SER A 150 -4.71 -14.38 11.76
C SER A 150 -5.43 -15.44 12.59
N PRO A 151 -5.18 -16.74 12.35
CA PRO A 151 -5.74 -17.81 13.19
C PRO A 151 -5.25 -17.65 14.63
N GLY A 152 -6.17 -17.44 15.56
CA GLY A 152 -5.84 -17.26 16.98
C GLY A 152 -5.18 -15.92 17.32
N GLY A 153 -5.09 -14.98 16.36
CA GLY A 153 -4.69 -13.59 16.62
C GLY A 153 -5.89 -12.70 16.91
N PRO A 154 -5.66 -11.48 17.44
CA PRO A 154 -6.72 -10.50 17.65
C PRO A 154 -7.29 -10.02 16.30
N SER A 155 -8.61 -9.92 16.25
CA SER A 155 -9.35 -9.23 15.20
C SER A 155 -9.05 -7.73 15.20
N PHE A 156 -9.32 -7.05 14.09
CA PHE A 156 -9.20 -5.58 14.04
C PHE A 156 -10.17 -4.89 15.03
N GLN A 157 -11.32 -5.50 15.31
CA GLN A 157 -12.27 -5.05 16.33
C GLN A 157 -11.65 -5.03 17.74
N GLU A 158 -10.86 -6.04 18.08
CA GLU A 158 -10.13 -6.12 19.36
C GLU A 158 -8.95 -5.14 19.37
N GLN A 159 -8.25 -4.99 18.24
CA GLN A 159 -7.16 -4.02 18.10
C GLN A 159 -7.66 -2.58 18.33
N LEU A 160 -8.81 -2.21 17.78
CA LEU A 160 -9.42 -0.89 18.01
C LEU A 160 -9.83 -0.67 19.48
N ALA A 161 -10.12 -1.74 20.21
CA ALA A 161 -10.39 -1.70 21.65
C ALA A 161 -9.10 -1.73 22.51
N ASN A 162 -7.92 -1.52 21.92
CA ASN A 162 -6.62 -1.68 22.59
C ASN A 162 -6.46 -3.05 23.27
N LEU A 163 -6.97 -4.10 22.64
CA LEU A 163 -6.98 -5.48 23.14
C LEU A 163 -7.73 -5.66 24.48
N ASN A 164 -8.55 -4.68 24.87
CA ASN A 164 -9.37 -4.73 26.07
C ASN A 164 -10.86 -4.90 25.69
N GLY A 165 -11.20 -6.11 25.25
CA GLY A 165 -12.54 -6.46 24.78
C GLY A 165 -12.76 -6.10 23.32
N THR A 166 -13.97 -5.65 22.97
CA THR A 166 -14.34 -5.34 21.58
C THR A 166 -15.23 -4.10 21.50
N ILE A 167 -15.15 -3.36 20.39
CA ILE A 167 -16.08 -2.26 20.08
C ILE A 167 -17.31 -2.78 19.33
N ASN A 168 -18.46 -2.10 19.39
CA ASN A 168 -19.55 -2.37 18.44
C ASN A 168 -19.40 -1.41 17.25
N PRO A 169 -18.94 -1.88 16.06
CA PRO A 169 -18.63 -0.97 14.96
C PRO A 169 -19.85 -0.22 14.41
N TRP A 170 -21.06 -0.78 14.49
CA TRP A 170 -22.28 -0.07 14.09
C TRP A 170 -22.64 1.04 15.06
N TRP A 171 -22.38 0.83 16.35
CA TRP A 171 -22.56 1.87 17.37
C TRP A 171 -21.50 2.95 17.27
N GLU A 172 -20.23 2.58 17.02
CA GLU A 172 -19.16 3.54 16.75
C GLU A 172 -19.44 4.37 15.50
N LEU A 173 -20.00 3.76 14.45
CA LEU A 173 -20.41 4.49 13.25
C LEU A 173 -21.48 5.54 13.56
N LEU A 174 -22.49 5.17 14.37
CA LEU A 174 -23.50 6.11 14.81
C LEU A 174 -22.89 7.26 15.63
N LYS A 175 -22.03 6.95 16.60
CA LYS A 175 -21.32 7.97 17.38
C LYS A 175 -20.46 8.87 16.49
N TRP A 176 -19.80 8.32 15.48
CA TRP A 176 -18.97 9.08 14.55
C TRP A 176 -19.79 10.13 13.77
N VAL A 177 -21.01 9.79 13.33
CA VAL A 177 -21.93 10.74 12.69
C VAL A 177 -22.25 11.93 13.59
N PHE A 178 -22.28 11.73 14.91
CA PHE A 178 -22.51 12.79 15.90
C PHE A 178 -21.21 13.39 16.48
N GLY A 179 -20.03 13.05 15.94
CA GLY A 179 -18.74 13.54 16.44
C GLY A 179 -18.35 13.02 17.83
N GLN A 180 -18.93 11.89 18.27
CA GLN A 180 -18.74 11.30 19.60
C GLN A 180 -17.94 9.98 19.58
N SER A 181 -17.45 9.54 18.41
CA SER A 181 -16.61 8.34 18.36
C SER A 181 -15.15 8.71 18.60
N GLU A 182 -14.49 7.92 19.46
CA GLU A 182 -13.05 7.97 19.69
C GLU A 182 -12.27 7.27 18.54
N HIS A 183 -12.98 6.69 17.57
CA HIS A 183 -12.39 5.96 16.44
C HIS A 183 -12.60 6.71 15.12
N THR A 184 -11.62 6.58 14.23
CA THR A 184 -11.71 7.15 12.90
C THR A 184 -12.71 6.37 12.04
N PHE A 185 -13.37 7.07 11.11
CA PHE A 185 -14.28 6.44 10.13
C PHE A 185 -13.62 5.26 9.40
N ILE A 186 -12.37 5.43 8.96
CA ILE A 186 -11.63 4.38 8.26
C ILE A 186 -11.36 3.15 9.15
N GLY A 187 -11.11 3.36 10.44
CA GLY A 187 -10.99 2.27 11.42
C GLY A 187 -12.30 1.50 11.55
N ILE A 188 -13.41 2.22 11.74
CA ILE A 188 -14.74 1.62 11.86
C ILE A 188 -15.11 0.81 10.59
N MET A 189 -14.90 1.39 9.40
CA MET A 189 -15.20 0.73 8.14
C MET A 189 -14.32 -0.49 7.88
N THR A 190 -13.03 -0.42 8.24
CA THR A 190 -12.12 -1.58 8.16
C THR A 190 -12.59 -2.72 9.05
N CYS A 191 -13.08 -2.41 10.26
CA CYS A 191 -13.66 -3.41 11.16
C CYS A 191 -14.92 -4.07 10.56
N LEU A 192 -15.82 -3.27 9.98
CA LEU A 192 -17.02 -3.80 9.31
C LEU A 192 -16.67 -4.69 8.11
N ALA A 193 -15.71 -4.27 7.30
CA ALA A 193 -15.24 -5.03 6.15
C ALA A 193 -14.55 -6.35 6.55
N GLU A 194 -13.73 -6.34 7.60
CA GLU A 194 -13.13 -7.55 8.16
C GLU A 194 -14.20 -8.55 8.63
N LYS A 195 -15.24 -8.05 9.33
CA LYS A 195 -16.32 -8.84 9.91
C LYS A 195 -17.29 -9.40 8.87
N GLY A 196 -17.56 -8.64 7.81
CA GLY A 196 -18.39 -9.06 6.67
C GLY A 196 -17.64 -9.89 5.62
N GLY A 197 -16.32 -10.03 5.75
CA GLY A 197 -15.47 -10.78 4.84
C GLY A 197 -15.54 -12.30 5.01
N CYS A 198 -14.60 -13.00 4.38
CA CYS A 198 -14.42 -14.45 4.58
C CYS A 198 -13.94 -14.76 6.01
N LYS A 199 -14.19 -15.99 6.46
CA LYS A 199 -13.58 -16.56 7.66
C LYS A 199 -12.32 -17.32 7.28
N TYR A 200 -11.34 -17.33 8.18
CA TYR A 200 -10.12 -18.10 7.95
C TYR A 200 -10.45 -19.58 7.69
N GLY A 201 -9.86 -20.15 6.64
CA GLY A 201 -10.03 -21.56 6.26
C GLY A 201 -11.36 -21.90 5.58
N ASP A 202 -12.26 -20.94 5.35
CA ASP A 202 -13.44 -21.18 4.52
C ASP A 202 -13.11 -21.20 3.03
N GLU A 203 -14.02 -21.72 2.20
CA GLU A 203 -13.82 -21.85 0.75
C GLU A 203 -13.49 -20.51 0.07
N LYS A 204 -14.11 -19.42 0.54
CA LYS A 204 -13.90 -18.07 -0.01
C LYS A 204 -12.51 -17.54 0.34
N TYR A 205 -12.05 -17.77 1.56
CA TYR A 205 -10.69 -17.45 2.00
C TYR A 205 -9.66 -18.20 1.15
N GLU A 206 -9.82 -19.52 1.00
CA GLU A 206 -8.89 -20.34 0.22
C GLU A 206 -8.84 -19.91 -1.25
N TYR A 207 -9.99 -19.53 -1.83
CA TYR A 207 -10.06 -18.95 -3.17
C TYR A 207 -9.28 -17.63 -3.25
N LEU A 208 -9.48 -16.70 -2.31
CA LEU A 208 -8.82 -15.39 -2.31
C LEU A 208 -7.30 -15.52 -2.09
N VAL A 209 -6.85 -16.44 -1.25
CA VAL A 209 -5.41 -16.72 -1.05
C VAL A 209 -4.80 -17.26 -2.34
N ARG A 210 -5.48 -18.20 -3.01
CA ARG A 210 -5.04 -18.75 -4.31
C ARG A 210 -4.95 -17.67 -5.38
N GLU A 211 -6.00 -16.85 -5.51
CA GLU A 211 -6.04 -15.73 -6.46
C GLU A 211 -4.89 -14.74 -6.22
N LYS A 212 -4.58 -14.41 -4.95
CA LYS A 212 -3.43 -13.56 -4.61
C LYS A 212 -2.11 -14.21 -5.06
N ASN A 213 -1.92 -15.51 -4.81
CA ASN A 213 -0.70 -16.22 -5.18
C ASN A 213 -0.53 -16.35 -6.70
N GLU A 214 -1.61 -16.55 -7.45
CA GLU A 214 -1.59 -16.51 -8.90
C GLU A 214 -1.29 -15.12 -9.44
N PHE A 215 -1.92 -14.09 -8.87
CA PHE A 215 -1.67 -12.73 -9.30
C PHE A 215 -0.23 -12.27 -9.02
N ARG A 216 0.33 -12.68 -7.87
CA ARG A 216 1.75 -12.45 -7.56
C ARG A 216 2.66 -13.11 -8.60
N ARG A 217 2.35 -14.34 -9.03
CA ARG A 217 3.11 -15.04 -10.08
C ARG A 217 3.02 -14.31 -11.42
N GLU A 218 1.81 -13.93 -11.83
CA GLU A 218 1.58 -13.16 -13.05
C GLU A 218 2.35 -11.83 -13.08
N LEU A 219 2.36 -11.07 -11.97
CA LEU A 219 3.18 -9.87 -11.84
C LEU A 219 4.68 -10.20 -11.85
N SER A 220 5.09 -11.29 -11.20
CA SER A 220 6.49 -11.72 -11.20
C SER A 220 6.96 -12.16 -12.59
N ASP A 221 6.09 -12.74 -13.41
CA ASP A 221 6.40 -13.16 -14.79
C ASP A 221 6.47 -11.95 -15.73
N LEU A 222 5.58 -10.96 -15.55
CA LEU A 222 5.63 -9.70 -16.28
C LEU A 222 6.95 -8.97 -16.02
N LEU A 223 7.28 -8.83 -14.73
CA LEU A 223 8.50 -8.19 -14.29
C LEU A 223 9.66 -9.10 -14.70
N GLY A 224 9.84 -10.28 -14.16
CA GLY A 224 11.00 -11.14 -14.42
C GLY A 224 12.21 -10.70 -13.59
N GLU A 225 13.42 -11.13 -13.95
CA GLU A 225 14.62 -10.97 -13.09
C GLU A 225 15.37 -9.63 -13.19
N PHE A 226 15.04 -8.79 -14.18
CA PHE A 226 15.69 -7.49 -14.39
C PHE A 226 15.18 -6.38 -13.45
N VAL A 227 15.78 -5.19 -13.50
CA VAL A 227 15.33 -4.01 -12.73
C VAL A 227 14.08 -3.45 -13.40
N PHE A 228 12.94 -3.50 -12.71
CA PHE A 228 11.65 -3.00 -13.18
C PHE A 228 11.19 -1.79 -12.40
N SER A 229 10.55 -0.86 -13.09
CA SER A 229 9.68 0.12 -12.47
C SER A 229 8.25 -0.15 -12.93
N LEU A 230 7.43 -0.70 -12.03
CA LEU A 230 5.97 -0.70 -12.18
C LEU A 230 5.44 0.45 -11.32
N VAL A 231 4.97 1.50 -11.98
CA VAL A 231 4.26 2.59 -11.28
C VAL A 231 2.79 2.22 -11.28
N LEU A 232 2.34 1.69 -10.14
CA LEU A 232 0.93 1.41 -9.88
C LEU A 232 0.43 2.40 -8.82
N VAL A 233 -0.50 3.27 -9.22
CA VAL A 233 -1.22 4.12 -8.29
C VAL A 233 -2.46 3.35 -7.83
N LEU A 234 -2.32 2.60 -6.74
CA LEU A 234 -3.44 2.14 -5.92
C LEU A 234 -3.64 3.18 -4.83
N LEU A 235 -4.59 4.08 -5.02
CA LEU A 235 -4.98 5.04 -3.98
C LEU A 235 -6.45 4.83 -3.67
N SER A 236 -6.77 4.67 -2.39
CA SER A 236 -8.16 4.58 -1.90
C SER A 236 -8.89 5.93 -1.94
N PHE A 237 -8.18 7.02 -2.20
CA PHE A 237 -8.76 8.33 -2.50
C PHE A 237 -7.94 9.00 -3.60
N LEU A 238 -8.59 9.27 -4.72
CA LEU A 238 -7.95 9.68 -5.98
C LEU A 238 -8.13 11.17 -6.29
N HIS A 239 -8.27 11.98 -5.25
CA HIS A 239 -8.30 13.43 -5.33
C HIS A 239 -7.20 14.02 -4.43
N PRO A 240 -6.73 15.25 -4.69
CA PRO A 240 -6.02 16.03 -3.68
C PRO A 240 -6.79 16.00 -2.37
N THR A 241 -6.10 16.01 -1.24
CA THR A 241 -6.76 16.03 0.08
C THR A 241 -7.80 17.14 0.08
N PRO A 242 -9.09 16.85 0.33
CA PRO A 242 -10.05 17.92 0.54
C PRO A 242 -9.54 18.78 1.68
N THR A 243 -9.56 20.09 1.47
CA THR A 243 -9.18 21.03 2.52
C THR A 243 -10.07 20.81 3.74
N ALA A 244 -9.60 21.11 4.95
CA ALA A 244 -10.41 20.92 6.17
C ALA A 244 -11.76 21.69 6.12
N GLU A 245 -11.87 22.68 5.24
CA GLU A 245 -13.09 23.45 4.96
C GLU A 245 -14.11 22.71 4.08
N GLU A 246 -13.70 21.67 3.34
CA GLU A 246 -14.60 20.89 2.46
C GLU A 246 -15.21 19.66 3.16
N VAL A 247 -14.84 19.42 4.43
CA VAL A 247 -15.28 18.27 5.25
C VAL A 247 -16.09 18.68 6.49
N LEU A 248 -16.34 19.99 6.66
CA LEU A 248 -17.25 20.56 7.67
C LEU A 248 -18.52 21.10 7.02
#